data_AF-A0A6J3D0E7-F1
#
_entry.id   AF-A0A6J3D0E7-F1
#
_cell.length_a   1.000
_cell.length_b   1.000
_cell.length_c   1.000
_cell.angle_alpha   90.00
_cell.angle_beta   90.00
_cell.angle_gamma   90.00
#
_symmetry.space_group_name_H-M   'P 1'
#
loop_
_entity.id
_entity.type
_entity.pdbx_description
1 polymer ?
#
loop_
_entity_poly.entity_id
_entity_poly.type
_entity_poly.pdbx_seq_one_letter_code
_entity_poly.pdbx_strand_id
1 'polypeptide(L)'
;MAAKQPPPLMKKHSQTDLVSRLKTRKILGVGGEDDDGEVHRSKISQVLGNEIKFAVREPLGLRVWQLVSAVMFSGVAIMALAFPDQLYDTIFNEESASSKTPIRLYGGALLSISLIMWNALYTAEKVIIRWTLLTEACYFAVQFLVTTVSLVESSRIATGAVLLLVSRILFVLISIYYYYQVGRRPKKV
;
A
#
# COMPACT_ATOMS: atom_id res chain seq x y z
N MET A 1 50.21 2.39 56.49
CA MET A 1 48.84 2.41 55.93
C MET A 1 48.68 1.19 55.03
N ALA A 2 48.02 0.13 55.51
CA ALA A 2 47.79 -1.07 54.71
C ALA A 2 46.56 -0.84 53.82
N ALA A 3 46.76 -0.82 52.49
CA ALA A 3 45.69 -0.71 51.52
C ALA A 3 44.82 -1.98 51.60
N LYS A 4 43.54 -1.79 51.97
CA LYS A 4 42.54 -2.86 52.05
C LYS A 4 42.33 -3.41 50.65
N GLN A 5 42.72 -4.67 50.41
CA GLN A 5 42.53 -5.32 49.12
C GLN A 5 41.04 -5.32 48.72
N PRO A 6 40.71 -4.98 47.46
CA PRO A 6 39.32 -5.05 47.01
C PRO A 6 38.83 -6.51 47.11
N PRO A 7 37.58 -6.73 47.54
CA PRO A 7 37.05 -8.08 47.71
C PRO A 7 37.16 -8.85 46.39
N PRO A 8 37.51 -10.15 46.43
CA PRO A 8 37.66 -10.96 45.23
C PRO A 8 36.35 -10.95 44.44
N LEU A 9 36.44 -10.63 43.14
CA LEU A 9 35.33 -10.70 42.20
C LEU A 9 34.87 -12.16 42.10
N MET A 10 33.97 -12.56 42.99
CA MET A 10 33.30 -13.86 42.89
C MET A 10 32.61 -13.91 41.54
N LYS A 11 32.95 -14.92 40.72
CA LYS A 11 32.23 -15.21 39.47
C LYS A 11 30.77 -15.49 39.85
N LYS A 12 29.92 -14.46 39.76
CA LYS A 12 28.47 -14.63 39.92
C LYS A 12 28.00 -15.50 38.77
N HIS A 13 27.68 -16.75 39.06
CA HIS A 13 26.94 -17.59 38.14
C HIS A 13 25.53 -16.99 38.00
N SER A 14 25.32 -16.25 36.90
CA SER A 14 24.01 -15.69 36.54
C SER A 14 22.90 -16.75 36.48
N GLN A 15 23.28 -18.02 36.33
CA GLN A 15 22.38 -19.17 36.33
C GLN A 15 21.75 -19.48 37.70
N THR A 16 22.42 -19.19 38.82
CA THR A 16 21.90 -19.48 40.18
C THR A 16 21.31 -18.25 40.85
N ASP A 17 21.58 -17.06 40.34
CA ASP A 17 21.02 -15.80 40.85
C ASP A 17 19.56 -15.65 40.42
N LEU A 18 18.65 -15.71 41.40
CA LEU A 18 17.21 -15.58 41.20
C LEU A 18 16.84 -14.26 40.50
N VAL A 19 17.55 -13.17 40.80
CA VAL A 19 17.28 -11.85 40.19
C VAL A 19 17.69 -11.86 38.71
N SER A 20 18.81 -12.49 38.38
CA SER A 20 19.26 -12.67 36.99
C SER A 20 18.27 -13.53 36.20
N ARG A 21 17.81 -14.64 36.78
CA ARG A 21 16.80 -15.54 36.19
C ARG A 21 15.47 -14.81 35.94
N LEU A 22 14.98 -14.04 36.91
CA LEU A 22 13.75 -13.24 36.78
C LEU A 22 13.90 -12.20 35.66
N LYS A 23 15.07 -11.56 35.55
CA LYS A 23 15.36 -10.60 34.49
C LYS A 23 15.39 -11.26 33.11
N THR A 24 16.04 -12.41 32.96
CA THR A 24 15.99 -13.20 31.70
C THR A 24 14.58 -13.66 31.37
N ARG A 25 13.79 -14.12 32.35
CA ARG A 25 12.38 -14.51 32.15
C ARG A 25 11.52 -13.35 31.66
N LYS A 26 11.65 -12.15 32.27
CA LYS A 26 10.96 -10.93 31.81
C LYS A 26 11.45 -10.44 30.44
N ILE A 27 12.75 -10.58 30.15
CA ILE A 27 13.33 -10.21 28.85
C ILE A 27 12.80 -11.14 27.75
N LEU A 28 12.69 -12.45 28.04
CA LEU A 28 12.23 -13.49 27.12
C LEU A 28 10.70 -13.63 27.09
N GLY A 29 9.97 -13.03 28.03
CA GLY A 29 8.51 -13.14 28.12
C GLY A 29 8.04 -14.51 28.63
N VAL A 30 8.87 -15.24 29.38
CA VAL A 30 8.57 -16.59 29.87
C VAL A 30 8.27 -16.54 31.36
N GLY A 31 7.02 -16.81 31.74
CA GLY A 31 6.64 -17.09 33.14
C GLY A 31 6.03 -15.94 33.93
N GLY A 32 5.25 -15.07 33.28
CA GLY A 32 4.22 -14.29 33.95
C GLY A 32 2.96 -14.43 33.10
N GLU A 33 1.90 -14.93 33.71
CA GLU A 33 0.54 -14.77 33.24
C GLU A 33 -0.01 -13.70 34.18
N ASP A 34 -0.39 -12.54 33.65
CA ASP A 34 -1.16 -11.58 34.45
C ASP A 34 -2.51 -12.23 34.80
N ASP A 35 -3.19 -11.77 35.86
CA ASP A 35 -4.52 -12.28 36.30
C ASP A 35 -5.60 -12.22 35.19
N ASP A 36 -5.31 -11.54 34.08
CA ASP A 36 -6.13 -11.42 32.88
C ASP A 36 -5.83 -12.48 31.79
N GLY A 37 -4.91 -13.43 32.02
CA GLY A 37 -4.57 -14.50 31.07
C GLY A 37 -3.72 -14.06 29.86
N GLU A 38 -3.19 -12.83 29.87
CA GLU A 38 -2.31 -12.34 28.80
C GLU A 38 -0.85 -12.72 29.07
N VAL A 39 -0.23 -13.41 28.11
CA VAL A 39 1.19 -13.82 28.18
C VAL A 39 2.09 -12.58 28.22
N HIS A 40 2.92 -12.45 29.25
CA HIS A 40 3.86 -11.33 29.37
C HIS A 40 4.73 -11.17 28.12
N ARG A 41 4.51 -10.07 27.41
CA ARG A 41 5.28 -9.70 26.21
C ARG A 41 6.76 -9.56 26.57
N SER A 42 7.60 -10.31 25.86
CA SER A 42 9.06 -10.23 26.03
C SER A 42 9.53 -8.78 25.84
N LYS A 43 10.38 -8.26 26.75
CA LYS A 43 10.95 -6.91 26.58
C LYS A 43 11.75 -6.79 25.28
N ILE A 44 12.24 -7.91 24.73
CA ILE A 44 12.83 -7.97 23.39
C ILE A 44 11.78 -7.62 22.33
N SER A 45 10.55 -8.16 22.40
CA SER A 45 9.44 -7.79 21.50
C SER A 45 9.00 -6.32 21.63
N GLN A 46 9.17 -5.73 22.82
CA GLN A 46 8.93 -4.30 23.05
C GLN A 46 10.06 -3.42 22.48
N VAL A 47 11.32 -3.81 22.67
CA VAL A 47 12.50 -3.06 22.18
C VAL A 47 12.70 -3.22 20.67
N LEU A 48 12.45 -4.41 20.11
CA LEU A 48 12.40 -4.64 18.65
C LEU A 48 11.14 -4.04 18.00
N GLY A 49 10.28 -3.38 18.76
CA GLY A 49 9.18 -2.59 18.23
C GLY A 49 8.22 -3.41 17.37
N ASN A 50 7.40 -4.27 17.97
CA ASN A 50 6.16 -4.79 17.35
C ASN A 50 6.28 -5.16 15.86
N GLU A 51 7.34 -5.84 15.44
CA GLU A 51 7.38 -6.45 14.12
C GLU A 51 6.59 -7.77 14.14
N ILE A 52 5.31 -7.70 14.50
CA ILE A 52 4.32 -8.64 13.98
C ILE A 52 4.11 -8.28 12.50
N LYS A 53 5.20 -8.34 11.72
CA LYS A 53 5.19 -8.39 10.27
C LYS A 53 4.92 -9.81 9.78
N PHE A 54 4.84 -10.78 10.68
CA PHE A 54 4.49 -12.16 10.36
C PHE A 54 2.97 -12.33 10.32
N ALA A 55 2.47 -12.44 9.09
CA ALA A 55 1.16 -13.00 8.74
C ALA A 55 -0.07 -12.17 9.08
N VAL A 56 -0.08 -10.86 8.78
CA VAL A 56 -1.36 -10.29 8.36
C VAL A 56 -1.63 -10.84 6.98
N ARG A 57 -2.54 -11.82 6.91
CA ARG A 57 -3.09 -12.37 5.67
C ARG A 57 -3.51 -11.20 4.79
N GLU A 58 -2.69 -10.89 3.78
CA GLU A 58 -3.06 -9.92 2.76
C GLU A 58 -4.40 -10.37 2.18
N PRO A 59 -5.35 -9.44 1.92
CA PRO A 59 -6.60 -9.83 1.31
C PRO A 59 -6.32 -10.54 -0.01
N LEU A 60 -6.88 -11.75 -0.14
CA LEU A 60 -6.74 -12.58 -1.33
C LEU A 60 -7.17 -11.75 -2.55
N GLY A 61 -6.28 -11.60 -3.54
CA GLY A 61 -6.55 -10.85 -4.77
C GLY A 61 -6.03 -9.40 -4.81
N LEU A 62 -5.54 -8.83 -3.70
CA LEU A 62 -4.97 -7.48 -3.70
C LEU A 62 -3.75 -7.35 -4.63
N ARG A 63 -2.84 -8.32 -4.57
CA ARG A 63 -1.64 -8.34 -5.44
C ARG A 63 -2.02 -8.46 -6.91
N VAL A 64 -3.05 -9.24 -7.20
CA VAL A 64 -3.59 -9.38 -8.56
C VAL A 64 -4.19 -8.05 -9.02
N TRP A 65 -4.96 -7.37 -8.17
CA TRP A 65 -5.49 -6.04 -8.48
C TRP A 65 -4.40 -5.02 -8.78
N GLN A 66 -3.37 -4.94 -7.93
CA GLN A 66 -2.23 -4.05 -8.14
C GLN A 66 -1.45 -4.36 -9.42
N LEU A 67 -1.36 -5.65 -9.79
CA LEU A 67 -0.71 -6.06 -11.03
C LEU A 67 -1.54 -5.62 -12.24
N VAL A 68 -2.85 -5.88 -12.20
CA VAL A 68 -3.78 -5.48 -13.25
C VAL A 68 -3.76 -3.96 -13.43
N SER A 69 -3.79 -3.20 -12.34
CA SER A 69 -3.73 -1.74 -12.43
C SER A 69 -2.39 -1.25 -12.97
N ALA A 70 -1.25 -1.78 -12.49
CA ALA A 70 0.07 -1.42 -13.01
C ALA A 70 0.19 -1.67 -14.53
N VAL A 71 -0.28 -2.83 -15.00
CA VAL A 71 -0.33 -3.17 -16.42
C VAL A 71 -1.25 -2.21 -17.19
N MET A 72 -2.45 -1.94 -16.69
CA MET A 72 -3.39 -1.00 -17.32
C MET A 72 -2.80 0.40 -17.46
N PHE A 73 -2.20 0.94 -16.40
CA PHE A 73 -1.54 2.26 -16.43
C PHE A 73 -0.38 2.28 -17.43
N SER A 74 0.43 1.21 -17.49
CA SER A 74 1.54 1.11 -18.45
C SER A 74 1.04 1.05 -19.90
N GLY A 75 -0.02 0.28 -20.16
CA GLY A 75 -0.60 0.14 -21.50
C GLY A 75 -1.18 1.45 -22.01
N VAL A 76 -1.95 2.16 -21.18
CA VAL A 76 -2.52 3.47 -21.54
C VAL A 76 -1.41 4.51 -21.73
N ALA A 77 -0.37 4.50 -20.89
CA ALA A 77 0.77 5.41 -21.03
C ALA A 77 1.51 5.21 -22.36
N ILE A 78 1.81 3.95 -22.72
CA ILE A 78 2.49 3.62 -23.98
C ILE A 78 1.61 4.01 -25.18
N MET A 79 0.31 3.69 -25.14
CA MET A 79 -0.61 4.09 -26.21
C MET A 79 -0.69 5.61 -26.38
N ALA A 80 -0.69 6.38 -25.29
CA ALA A 80 -0.75 7.84 -25.33
C ALA A 80 0.54 8.48 -25.87
N LEU A 81 1.69 7.82 -25.69
CA LEU A 81 2.97 8.27 -26.22
C LEU A 81 3.14 7.90 -27.70
N ALA A 82 2.81 6.66 -28.07
CA ALA A 82 3.04 6.13 -29.41
C ALA A 82 1.96 6.57 -30.41
N PHE A 83 0.69 6.52 -30.02
CA PHE A 83 -0.46 6.74 -30.92
C PHE A 83 -1.54 7.63 -30.25
N PRO A 84 -1.27 8.93 -30.07
CA PRO A 84 -2.21 9.86 -29.42
C PRO A 84 -3.53 9.99 -30.18
N ASP A 85 -3.50 9.89 -31.51
CA ASP A 85 -4.67 10.08 -32.37
C ASP A 85 -5.68 8.94 -32.22
N GLN A 86 -5.19 7.69 -32.16
CA GLN A 86 -6.04 6.50 -32.00
C GLN A 86 -6.75 6.49 -30.65
N LEU A 87 -6.08 6.92 -29.58
CA LEU A 87 -6.72 7.02 -28.26
C LEU A 87 -7.79 8.10 -28.23
N TYR A 88 -7.56 9.25 -28.86
CA TYR A 88 -8.54 10.33 -28.84
C TYR A 88 -9.77 9.98 -29.68
N ASP A 89 -9.55 9.45 -30.88
CA ASP A 89 -10.61 9.07 -31.80
C ASP A 89 -11.49 7.95 -31.23
N THR A 90 -10.90 6.90 -30.65
CA THR A 90 -11.68 5.81 -30.03
C THR A 90 -12.53 6.24 -28.83
N ILE A 91 -12.16 7.32 -28.14
CA ILE A 91 -12.83 7.79 -26.92
C ILE A 91 -13.91 8.80 -27.24
N PHE A 92 -13.60 9.79 -28.08
CA PHE A 92 -14.46 10.94 -28.35
C PHE A 92 -15.09 10.90 -29.75
N ASN A 93 -14.66 10.01 -30.66
CA ASN A 93 -15.04 9.99 -32.08
C ASN A 93 -14.92 11.40 -32.71
N GLU A 94 -13.93 12.17 -32.26
CA GLU A 94 -13.63 13.51 -32.72
C GLU A 94 -12.30 13.49 -33.47
N GLU A 95 -12.29 14.06 -34.67
CA GLU A 95 -11.07 14.32 -35.41
C GLU A 95 -10.27 15.37 -34.65
N SER A 96 -9.06 15.00 -34.20
CA SER A 96 -8.25 15.77 -33.26
C SER A 96 -7.89 17.16 -33.80
N ALA A 97 -8.70 18.18 -33.51
CA ALA A 97 -8.42 19.57 -33.88
C ALA A 97 -7.39 20.24 -32.94
N SER A 98 -7.06 19.61 -31.80
CA SER A 98 -6.15 20.15 -30.79
C SER A 98 -4.77 19.48 -30.84
N SER A 99 -3.74 20.26 -30.48
CA SER A 99 -2.34 19.85 -30.48
C SER A 99 -2.11 18.49 -29.80
N LYS A 100 -1.29 17.62 -30.40
CA LYS A 100 -0.98 16.26 -29.89
C LYS A 100 -0.12 16.26 -28.62
N THR A 101 0.46 17.40 -28.28
CA THR A 101 1.36 17.65 -27.15
C THR A 101 0.75 17.34 -25.78
N PRO A 102 -0.44 17.87 -25.40
CA PRO A 102 -1.11 17.54 -24.13
C PRO A 102 -1.35 16.04 -23.93
N ILE A 103 -1.75 15.31 -24.98
CA ILE A 103 -2.01 13.86 -24.89
C ILE A 103 -0.71 13.10 -24.58
N ARG A 104 0.41 13.50 -25.19
CA ARG A 104 1.73 12.91 -24.92
C ARG A 104 2.25 13.24 -23.52
N LEU A 105 2.06 14.48 -23.05
CA LEU A 105 2.44 14.88 -21.69
C LEU A 105 1.64 14.09 -20.65
N TYR A 106 0.35 13.88 -20.90
CA TYR A 106 -0.49 13.01 -20.09
C TYR A 106 0.02 11.56 -20.09
N GLY A 107 0.38 11.01 -21.25
CA GLY A 107 1.02 9.69 -21.34
C GLY A 107 2.32 9.58 -20.54
N GLY A 108 3.16 10.62 -20.58
CA GLY A 108 4.39 10.70 -19.77
C GLY A 108 4.13 10.71 -18.26
N ALA A 109 3.13 11.47 -17.82
CA ALA A 109 2.70 11.48 -16.41
C ALA A 109 2.10 10.13 -15.96
N LEU A 110 1.37 9.44 -16.84
CA LEU A 110 0.88 8.09 -16.53
C LEU A 110 2.00 7.06 -16.43
N LEU A 111 3.05 7.21 -17.25
CA LEU A 111 4.21 6.32 -17.20
C LEU A 111 4.92 6.44 -15.84
N SER A 112 5.12 7.66 -15.33
CA SER A 112 5.75 7.87 -14.02
C SER A 112 4.90 7.28 -12.88
N ILE A 113 3.57 7.43 -12.93
CA ILE A 113 2.65 6.79 -11.97
C ILE A 113 2.71 5.26 -12.09
N SER A 114 2.78 4.72 -13.31
CA SER A 114 2.91 3.27 -13.54
C SER A 114 4.19 2.70 -12.91
N LEU A 115 5.32 3.39 -13.01
CA LEU A 115 6.57 2.95 -12.36
C LEU A 115 6.44 2.89 -10.83
N ILE A 116 5.69 3.81 -10.23
CA ILE A 116 5.38 3.77 -8.79
C ILE A 116 4.48 2.56 -8.46
N MET A 117 3.48 2.28 -9.31
CA MET A 117 2.61 1.10 -9.17
C MET A 117 3.38 -0.22 -9.27
N TRP A 118 4.36 -0.33 -10.18
CA TRP A 118 5.24 -1.49 -10.28
C TRP A 118 6.08 -1.71 -9.02
N ASN A 119 6.56 -0.64 -8.39
CA ASN A 119 7.27 -0.73 -7.11
C ASN A 119 6.34 -1.15 -5.95
N ALA A 120 5.06 -0.77 -6.01
CA ALA A 120 4.07 -1.14 -5.00
C ALA A 120 3.82 -2.66 -4.91
N LEU A 121 4.12 -3.42 -5.96
CA LEU A 121 4.00 -4.89 -5.97
C LEU A 121 5.03 -5.58 -5.08
N TYR A 122 6.21 -4.99 -4.91
CA TYR A 122 7.31 -5.59 -4.15
C TYR A 122 7.31 -5.20 -2.67
N THR A 123 6.58 -4.16 -2.28
CA THR A 123 6.50 -3.74 -0.88
C THR A 123 5.39 -4.49 -0.12
N ALA A 124 5.68 -4.87 1.13
CA ALA A 124 4.71 -5.44 2.08
C ALA A 124 4.16 -4.40 3.07
N GLU A 125 4.56 -3.13 2.94
CA GLU A 125 4.13 -2.08 3.85
C GLU A 125 2.69 -1.65 3.56
N LYS A 126 1.80 -1.90 4.54
CA LYS A 126 0.38 -1.54 4.45
C LYS A 126 0.15 -0.05 4.16
N VAL A 127 1.04 0.81 4.65
CA VAL A 127 0.95 2.26 4.43
C VAL A 127 1.14 2.56 2.94
N ILE A 128 2.18 2.02 2.31
CA ILE A 128 2.46 2.23 0.88
C ILE A 128 1.33 1.65 0.02
N ILE A 129 0.83 0.46 0.35
CA ILE A 129 -0.31 -0.16 -0.33
C ILE A 129 -1.57 0.72 -0.25
N ARG A 130 -1.86 1.32 0.91
CA ARG A 130 -3.03 2.21 1.07
C ARG A 130 -2.88 3.52 0.32
N TRP A 131 -1.68 4.11 0.33
CA TRP A 131 -1.42 5.34 -0.43
C TRP A 131 -1.54 5.12 -1.93
N THR A 132 -1.01 4.00 -2.45
CA THR A 132 -1.11 3.67 -3.87
C THR A 132 -2.54 3.42 -4.33
N LEU A 133 -3.34 2.69 -3.53
CA LEU A 133 -4.79 2.52 -3.76
C LEU A 133 -5.55 3.86 -3.69
N LEU A 134 -5.17 4.75 -2.78
CA LEU A 134 -5.79 6.07 -2.66
C LEU A 134 -5.47 6.95 -3.87
N THR A 135 -4.21 6.94 -4.34
CA THR A 135 -3.79 7.63 -5.56
C THR A 135 -4.55 7.09 -6.78
N GLU A 136 -4.72 5.77 -6.88
CA GLU A 136 -5.52 5.14 -7.94
C GLU A 136 -6.99 5.60 -7.92
N ALA A 137 -7.63 5.55 -6.75
CA ALA A 137 -9.02 5.97 -6.60
C ALA A 137 -9.19 7.46 -6.93
N CYS A 138 -8.27 8.31 -6.47
CA CYS A 138 -8.26 9.74 -6.77
C CYS A 138 -8.12 10.01 -8.27
N TYR A 139 -7.19 9.31 -8.93
CA TYR A 139 -6.98 9.42 -10.36
C TYR A 139 -8.25 9.08 -11.16
N PHE A 140 -8.90 7.94 -10.87
CA PHE A 140 -10.12 7.56 -11.57
C PHE A 140 -11.31 8.48 -11.24
N ALA A 141 -11.39 9.02 -10.03
CA ALA A 141 -12.43 9.99 -9.67
C ALA A 141 -12.27 11.32 -10.43
N VAL A 142 -11.05 11.86 -10.52
CA VAL A 142 -10.76 13.06 -11.30
C VAL A 142 -11.02 12.80 -12.79
N GLN A 143 -10.59 11.65 -13.31
CA GLN A 143 -10.81 11.29 -14.70
C GLN A 143 -12.31 11.15 -15.03
N PHE A 144 -13.09 10.54 -14.14
CA PHE A 144 -14.54 10.45 -14.27
C PHE A 144 -15.20 11.83 -14.33
N LEU A 145 -14.80 12.75 -13.44
CA LEU A 145 -15.32 14.12 -13.42
C LEU A 145 -15.00 14.85 -14.73
N VAL A 146 -13.73 14.82 -15.16
CA VAL A 146 -13.30 15.48 -16.40
C VAL A 146 -14.05 14.92 -17.61
N THR A 147 -14.13 13.60 -17.76
CA THR A 147 -14.86 12.99 -18.88
C THR A 147 -16.36 13.31 -18.84
N THR A 148 -16.96 13.42 -17.66
CA THR A 148 -18.37 13.81 -17.53
C THR A 148 -18.60 15.25 -17.98
N VAL A 149 -17.74 16.18 -17.57
CA VAL A 149 -17.83 17.60 -17.99
C VAL A 149 -17.64 17.70 -19.51
N SER A 150 -16.63 17.05 -20.07
CA SER A 150 -16.40 17.04 -21.52
C SER A 150 -17.57 16.45 -22.30
N LEU A 151 -18.23 15.40 -21.78
CA LEU A 151 -19.39 14.81 -22.46
C LEU A 151 -20.62 15.73 -22.45
N VAL A 152 -20.80 16.50 -21.37
CA VAL A 152 -21.85 17.52 -21.28
C VAL A 152 -21.61 18.65 -22.27
N GLU A 153 -20.35 19.08 -22.42
CA GLU A 153 -19.96 20.15 -23.36
C GLU A 153 -20.05 19.72 -24.83
N SER A 154 -19.59 18.52 -25.18
CA SER A 154 -19.63 18.04 -26.56
C SER A 154 -21.04 17.67 -27.04
N SER A 155 -22.06 17.59 -26.16
CA SER A 155 -23.47 17.27 -26.47
C SER A 155 -23.71 15.96 -27.24
N ARG A 156 -22.68 15.13 -27.42
CA ARG A 156 -22.69 13.87 -28.15
C ARG A 156 -22.30 12.74 -27.21
N ILE A 157 -23.16 11.73 -27.12
CA ILE A 157 -22.91 10.55 -26.29
C ILE A 157 -22.21 9.51 -27.16
N ALA A 158 -20.87 9.52 -27.15
CA ALA A 158 -20.09 8.45 -27.75
C ALA A 158 -20.20 7.17 -26.89
N THR A 159 -20.49 6.03 -27.52
CA THR A 159 -20.61 4.73 -26.83
C THR A 159 -19.32 4.36 -26.08
N GLY A 160 -18.17 4.70 -26.65
CA GLY A 160 -16.85 4.53 -26.02
C GLY A 160 -16.69 5.34 -24.73
N ALA A 161 -17.12 6.61 -24.74
CA ALA A 161 -17.09 7.47 -23.55
C ALA A 161 -17.99 6.93 -22.42
N VAL A 162 -19.18 6.40 -22.74
CA VAL A 162 -20.08 5.80 -21.75
C VAL A 162 -19.47 4.53 -21.13
N LEU A 163 -18.91 3.64 -21.96
CA LEU A 163 -18.23 2.43 -21.47
C LEU A 163 -17.04 2.78 -20.58
N LEU A 164 -16.28 3.82 -20.94
CA LEU A 164 -15.21 4.33 -20.10
C LEU A 164 -15.73 4.84 -18.76
N LEU A 165 -16.77 5.68 -18.73
CA LEU A 165 -17.35 6.17 -17.47
C LEU A 165 -17.79 5.02 -16.55
N VAL A 166 -18.47 4.00 -17.08
CA VAL A 166 -18.88 2.82 -16.31
C VAL A 166 -17.66 2.06 -15.76
N SER A 167 -16.62 1.87 -16.58
CA SER A 167 -15.39 1.20 -16.14
C SER A 167 -14.67 1.98 -15.03
N ARG A 168 -14.69 3.32 -15.06
CA ARG A 168 -14.07 4.16 -14.03
C ARG A 168 -14.78 4.06 -12.70
N ILE A 169 -16.11 4.05 -12.70
CA ILE A 169 -16.89 3.84 -11.46
C ILE A 169 -16.54 2.48 -10.86
N LEU A 170 -16.50 1.43 -11.68
CA LEU A 170 -16.15 0.09 -11.22
C LEU A 170 -14.75 0.04 -10.62
N PHE A 171 -13.76 0.67 -11.25
CA PHE A 171 -12.39 0.72 -10.73
C PHE A 171 -12.29 1.52 -9.42
N VAL A 172 -12.98 2.66 -9.29
CA VAL A 172 -13.05 3.42 -8.03
C VAL A 172 -13.63 2.55 -6.90
N LEU A 173 -14.73 1.84 -7.16
CA LEU A 173 -15.36 0.97 -6.17
C LEU A 173 -14.41 -0.15 -5.72
N ILE A 174 -13.70 -0.78 -6.64
CA ILE A 174 -12.73 -1.84 -6.33
C ILE A 174 -11.55 -1.28 -5.52
N SER A 175 -10.97 -0.14 -5.92
CA SER A 175 -9.85 0.48 -5.20
C SER A 175 -10.25 0.91 -3.79
N ILE A 176 -11.45 1.48 -3.61
CA ILE A 176 -12.00 1.84 -2.29
C ILE A 176 -12.25 0.58 -1.45
N TYR A 177 -12.82 -0.47 -2.04
CA TYR A 177 -13.07 -1.74 -1.35
C TYR A 177 -11.77 -2.35 -0.80
N TYR A 178 -10.71 -2.41 -1.63
CA TYR A 178 -9.40 -2.88 -1.17
C TYR A 178 -8.76 -1.94 -0.16
N TYR A 179 -8.92 -0.62 -0.32
CA TYR A 179 -8.42 0.36 0.65
C TYR A 179 -9.03 0.14 2.05
N TYR A 180 -10.34 -0.08 2.12
CA TYR A 180 -11.01 -0.39 3.39
C TYR A 180 -10.62 -1.75 3.95
N GLN A 181 -10.48 -2.78 3.11
CA GLN A 181 -10.03 -4.10 3.57
C GLN A 181 -8.63 -4.08 4.17
N VAL A 182 -7.68 -3.38 3.53
CA VAL A 182 -6.31 -3.25 4.03
C VAL A 182 -6.26 -2.42 5.32
N GLY A 183 -7.19 -1.47 5.48
CA GLY A 183 -7.34 -0.64 6.68
C GLY A 183 -8.01 -1.32 7.87
N ARG A 184 -8.69 -2.47 7.68
CA ARG A 184 -9.33 -3.19 8.78
C ARG A 184 -8.27 -3.76 9.74
N ARG A 185 -8.42 -3.44 11.03
CA ARG A 185 -7.65 -4.09 12.09
C ARG A 185 -8.10 -5.56 12.16
N PRO A 186 -7.18 -6.53 12.37
CA PRO A 186 -7.57 -7.92 12.55
C PRO A 186 -8.56 -7.98 13.73
N LYS A 187 -9.71 -8.62 13.51
CA LYS A 187 -10.63 -8.97 14.60
C LYS A 187 -9.82 -9.83 15.57
N LYS A 188 -9.69 -9.38 16.82
CA LYS A 188 -9.17 -10.25 17.89
C LYS A 188 -10.12 -11.45 17.97
N VAL A 189 -9.62 -12.63 17.64
CA VAL A 189 -10.27 -13.92 17.93
C VAL A 189 -9.72 -14.38 19.25
#